data_AF-A0A956BEB8-F1
#
_entry.id   AF-A0A956BEB8-F1
#
_cell.length_a   1.000
_cell.length_b   1.000
_cell.length_c   1.000
_cell.angle_alpha   90.00
_cell.angle_beta   90.00
_cell.angle_gamma   90.00
#
_symmetry.space_group_name_H-M   'P 1'
#
loop_
_entity.id
_entity.type
_entity.pdbx_description
1 polymer ?
#
loop_
_entity_poly.entity_id
_entity_poly.type
_entity_poly.pdbx_seq_one_letter_code
_entity_poly.pdbx_strand_id
1 'polypeptide(L)'
;MARPRLVAACLALACAGAPAAAERPPAVTAGPALYEAAALVDAPIDGVTVYSDRARITRAGSAEGAVGVRALRLPDLPGATLLDTIRLSADGAEVLRVEAAPIDRPVHVVGDTEGLVAAIEAQQAAIARLDARRAVLLTEVSLLTELGPAAVPEDQEKAPPVDGAGWSAARAWLVDRRTDLVAQVASLDETLRARREALAKSRAELARHDAGEATD
;
A
#
# COMPACT_ATOMS: atom_id res chain seq x y z
N MET A 1 23.90 32.15 1.72
CA MET A 1 25.27 31.60 1.86
C MET A 1 25.34 30.30 1.09
N ALA A 2 25.77 30.38 -0.17
CA ALA A 2 26.15 29.22 -0.97
C ALA A 2 27.68 29.14 -0.94
N ARG A 3 28.24 27.94 -0.83
CA ARG A 3 29.28 27.48 -1.75
C ARG A 3 29.39 25.95 -1.74
N PRO A 4 29.85 25.38 -2.87
CA PRO A 4 29.58 24.03 -3.31
C PRO A 4 30.83 23.13 -3.17
N ARG A 5 30.65 21.82 -3.32
CA ARG A 5 31.76 20.88 -3.51
C ARG A 5 31.78 20.41 -4.97
N LEU A 6 32.76 20.95 -5.69
CA LEU A 6 33.43 20.40 -6.89
C LEU A 6 34.13 19.06 -6.49
N VAL A 7 34.54 18.11 -7.32
CA VAL A 7 34.51 17.80 -8.76
C VAL A 7 35.03 16.36 -8.85
N ALA A 8 34.52 15.56 -9.77
CA ALA A 8 35.32 14.54 -10.44
C ALA A 8 34.74 14.30 -11.83
N ALA A 9 35.22 15.09 -12.79
CA ALA A 9 35.07 14.82 -14.21
C ALA A 9 36.09 13.73 -14.58
N CYS A 10 35.62 12.52 -14.88
CA CYS A 10 36.44 11.55 -15.59
C CYS A 10 36.31 11.84 -17.09
N LEU A 11 37.43 12.25 -17.68
CA LEU A 11 37.62 12.28 -19.12
C LEU A 11 37.32 10.89 -19.69
N ALA A 12 36.30 10.81 -20.54
CA ALA A 12 36.21 9.75 -21.54
C ALA A 12 37.30 10.02 -22.57
N LEU A 13 38.38 9.23 -22.52
CA LEU A 13 39.32 9.14 -23.63
C LEU A 13 38.60 8.42 -24.77
N ALA A 14 38.18 9.20 -25.77
CA ALA A 14 37.73 8.68 -27.05
C ALA A 14 38.93 8.05 -27.77
N CYS A 15 39.08 6.74 -27.65
CA CYS A 15 39.74 5.97 -28.70
C CYS A 15 38.68 5.71 -29.77
N ALA A 16 38.86 6.37 -30.92
CA ALA A 16 38.12 6.11 -32.14
C ALA A 16 38.32 4.65 -32.57
N GLY A 17 37.42 3.77 -32.15
CA GLY A 17 37.20 2.46 -32.76
C GLY A 17 36.19 2.63 -33.88
N ALA A 18 36.58 2.23 -35.09
CA ALA A 18 35.76 2.18 -36.30
C ALA A 18 34.36 1.58 -36.03
N PRO A 19 33.33 1.90 -36.85
CA PRO A 19 32.03 1.26 -36.72
C PRO A 19 32.20 -0.25 -36.94
N ALA A 20 32.12 -1.01 -35.85
CA ALA A 20 32.07 -2.45 -35.92
C ALA A 20 30.84 -2.80 -36.75
N ALA A 21 31.09 -3.39 -37.92
CA ALA A 21 30.08 -4.04 -38.73
C ALA A 21 29.21 -4.90 -37.82
N ALA A 22 27.90 -4.94 -38.06
CA ALA A 22 26.96 -5.82 -37.39
C ALA A 22 27.46 -7.26 -37.48
N GLU A 23 28.24 -7.67 -36.49
CA GLU A 23 28.81 -9.00 -36.39
C GLU A 23 27.63 -9.90 -36.10
N ARG A 24 27.28 -10.75 -37.07
CA ARG A 24 26.27 -11.79 -36.85
C ARG A 24 26.69 -12.54 -35.58
N PRO A 25 25.83 -12.62 -34.55
CA PRO A 25 26.17 -13.39 -33.37
C PRO A 25 26.59 -14.80 -33.82
N PRO A 26 27.64 -15.39 -33.22
CA PRO A 26 28.06 -16.72 -33.59
C PRO A 26 26.84 -17.64 -33.53
N ALA A 27 26.69 -18.49 -34.55
CA ALA A 27 25.61 -19.47 -34.63
C ALA A 27 25.85 -20.57 -33.57
N VAL A 28 25.65 -20.23 -32.30
CA VAL A 28 25.68 -21.14 -31.18
C VAL A 28 24.29 -21.78 -31.12
N THR A 29 24.19 -23.00 -31.63
CA THR A 29 22.96 -23.79 -31.50
C THR A 29 22.86 -24.28 -30.06
N ALA A 30 22.15 -23.53 -29.22
CA ALA A 30 21.78 -24.00 -27.89
C ALA A 30 20.82 -25.19 -28.06
N GLY A 31 21.29 -26.39 -27.74
CA GLY A 31 20.46 -27.59 -27.75
C GLY A 31 19.42 -27.57 -26.62
N PRO A 32 18.34 -28.39 -26.69
CA PRO A 32 17.29 -28.43 -25.68
C PRO A 32 17.81 -28.72 -24.26
N ALA A 33 18.90 -29.49 -24.14
CA ALA A 33 19.55 -29.79 -22.86
C ALA A 33 20.06 -28.53 -22.10
N LEU A 34 20.42 -27.46 -22.82
CA LEU A 34 20.86 -26.20 -22.21
C LEU A 34 19.69 -25.47 -21.53
N TYR A 35 18.49 -25.55 -22.11
CA TYR A 35 17.28 -24.94 -21.55
C TYR A 35 16.77 -25.69 -20.32
N GLU A 36 16.79 -27.03 -20.36
CA GLU A 36 16.39 -27.86 -19.23
C GLU A 36 17.34 -27.70 -18.03
N ALA A 37 18.63 -27.45 -18.29
CA ALA A 37 19.64 -27.18 -17.26
C ALA A 37 19.71 -25.70 -16.83
N ALA A 38 18.81 -24.84 -17.32
CA ALA A 38 18.86 -23.41 -17.02
C ALA A 38 18.54 -23.15 -15.54
N ALA A 39 19.45 -22.45 -14.85
CA ALA A 39 19.22 -22.04 -13.47
C ALA A 39 18.15 -20.96 -13.42
N LEU A 40 17.20 -21.10 -12.48
CA LEU A 40 16.24 -20.04 -12.18
C LEU A 40 16.96 -18.92 -11.43
N VAL A 41 16.89 -17.71 -11.98
CA VAL A 41 17.43 -16.51 -11.35
C VAL A 41 16.30 -15.80 -10.65
N ASP A 42 16.44 -15.62 -9.35
CA ASP A 42 15.54 -14.72 -8.63
C ASP A 42 15.87 -13.27 -9.03
N ALA A 43 14.85 -12.57 -9.50
CA ALA A 43 14.96 -11.20 -10.00
C ALA A 43 13.82 -10.38 -9.38
N PRO A 44 13.94 -9.91 -8.13
CA PRO A 44 12.93 -9.06 -7.52
C PRO A 44 12.72 -7.76 -8.31
N ILE A 45 11.56 -7.13 -8.09
CA ILE A 45 11.25 -5.81 -8.64
C ILE A 45 12.08 -4.79 -7.89
N ASP A 46 12.99 -4.12 -8.61
CA ASP A 46 13.86 -3.05 -8.09
C ASP A 46 13.16 -1.69 -8.17
N GLY A 47 12.38 -1.46 -9.22
CA GLY A 47 11.67 -0.19 -9.38
C GLY A 47 10.51 -0.27 -10.37
N VAL A 48 9.53 0.61 -10.15
CA VAL A 48 8.35 0.75 -11.02
C VAL A 48 8.16 2.23 -11.35
N THR A 49 8.09 2.54 -12.64
CA THR A 49 7.69 3.86 -13.14
C THR A 49 6.37 3.73 -13.88
N VAL A 50 5.31 4.34 -13.34
CA VAL A 50 3.96 4.27 -13.90
C VAL A 50 3.73 5.46 -14.84
N TYR A 51 3.30 5.18 -16.06
CA TYR A 51 2.82 6.15 -17.05
C TYR A 51 1.30 6.00 -17.23
N SER A 52 0.68 6.91 -17.98
CA SER A 52 -0.76 6.91 -18.18
C SER A 52 -1.30 5.67 -18.90
N ASP A 53 -0.50 5.05 -19.78
CA ASP A 53 -0.90 3.91 -20.62
C ASP A 53 -0.11 2.63 -20.35
N ARG A 54 0.98 2.70 -19.56
CA ARG A 54 1.89 1.57 -19.32
C ARG A 54 2.67 1.76 -18.02
N ALA A 55 3.23 0.67 -17.50
CA ALA A 55 4.22 0.73 -16.43
C ALA A 55 5.55 0.17 -16.93
N ARG A 56 6.64 0.87 -16.62
CA ARG A 56 8.01 0.35 -16.79
C ARG A 56 8.44 -0.27 -15.48
N ILE A 57 8.79 -1.56 -15.51
CA ILE A 57 9.27 -2.31 -14.36
C ILE A 57 10.74 -2.65 -14.59
N THR A 58 11.58 -2.37 -13.60
CA THR A 58 12.98 -2.78 -13.57
C THR A 58 13.12 -3.92 -12.57
N ARG A 59 13.77 -4.99 -12.99
CA ARG A 59 14.08 -6.15 -12.14
C ARG A 59 15.58 -6.40 -12.20
N ALA A 60 16.16 -6.71 -11.05
CA ALA A 60 17.58 -7.02 -10.94
C ALA A 60 17.75 -8.31 -10.15
N GLY A 61 18.70 -9.14 -10.57
CA GLY A 61 19.01 -10.41 -9.94
C GLY A 61 20.46 -10.78 -10.21
N SER A 62 21.03 -11.61 -9.35
CA SER A 62 22.39 -12.11 -9.49
C SER A 62 22.37 -13.62 -9.63
N ALA A 63 23.21 -14.15 -10.53
CA ALA A 63 23.39 -15.58 -10.72
C ALA A 63 24.89 -15.90 -10.72
N GLU A 64 25.27 -16.99 -10.06
CA GLU A 64 26.67 -17.45 -10.08
C GLU A 64 26.99 -18.13 -11.42
N GLY A 65 28.03 -17.63 -12.09
CA GLY A 65 28.46 -18.07 -13.40
C GLY A 65 29.83 -18.76 -13.38
N ALA A 66 29.95 -19.91 -14.05
CA ALA A 66 31.25 -20.43 -14.50
C ALA A 66 31.48 -20.02 -15.96
N VAL A 67 32.75 -20.00 -16.38
CA VAL A 67 33.16 -19.61 -17.74
C VAL A 67 32.47 -20.47 -18.81
N GLY A 68 31.83 -19.83 -19.79
CA GLY A 68 31.18 -20.49 -20.93
C GLY A 68 29.81 -19.91 -21.30
N VAL A 69 29.13 -20.54 -22.27
CA VAL A 69 27.76 -20.20 -22.67
C VAL A 69 26.77 -20.90 -21.74
N ARG A 70 25.79 -20.15 -21.22
CA ARG A 70 24.76 -20.66 -20.30
C ARG A 70 23.40 -20.11 -20.65
N ALA A 71 22.36 -20.89 -20.38
CA ALA A 71 20.99 -20.44 -20.36
C ALA A 71 20.57 -20.13 -18.91
N LEU A 72 19.81 -19.05 -18.73
CA LEU A 72 19.26 -18.65 -17.45
C LEU A 72 17.75 -18.47 -17.62
N ARG A 73 16.99 -18.93 -16.64
CA ARG A 73 15.54 -18.74 -16.62
C ARG A 73 15.21 -17.56 -15.70
N LEU A 74 14.52 -16.57 -16.26
CA LEU A 74 13.99 -15.44 -15.48
C LEU A 74 12.60 -15.79 -14.95
N PRO A 75 12.13 -15.10 -13.90
CA PRO A 75 10.79 -15.33 -13.38
C PRO A 75 9.73 -14.89 -14.41
N ASP A 76 8.58 -15.55 -14.38
CA ASP A 76 7.53 -15.38 -15.37
C ASP A 76 7.05 -13.92 -15.45
N LEU A 77 6.73 -13.49 -16.67
CA LEU A 77 6.25 -12.14 -16.95
C LEU A 77 4.72 -12.15 -17.06
N PRO A 78 4.03 -11.08 -16.62
CA PRO A 78 2.59 -10.95 -16.81
C PRO A 78 2.20 -11.03 -18.29
N GLY A 79 1.05 -11.64 -18.59
CA GLY A 79 0.57 -11.81 -19.98
C GLY A 79 0.35 -10.49 -20.74
N ALA A 80 0.20 -9.37 -20.03
CA ALA A 80 0.09 -8.03 -20.62
C ALA A 80 1.45 -7.40 -21.02
N THR A 81 2.56 -8.12 -20.89
CA THR A 81 3.90 -7.59 -21.19
C THR A 81 4.13 -7.50 -22.69
N LEU A 82 4.59 -6.34 -23.16
CA LEU A 82 5.01 -6.13 -24.54
C LEU A 82 6.42 -6.72 -24.76
N LEU A 83 6.50 -7.89 -25.41
CA LEU A 83 7.74 -8.66 -25.56
C LEU A 83 8.86 -7.90 -26.30
N ASP A 84 8.49 -7.03 -27.24
CA ASP A 84 9.40 -6.18 -28.02
C ASP A 84 10.07 -5.07 -27.19
N THR A 85 9.50 -4.75 -26.03
CA THR A 85 10.03 -3.74 -25.11
C THR A 85 10.99 -4.30 -24.06
N ILE A 86 11.14 -5.62 -23.99
CA ILE A 86 12.02 -6.27 -23.03
C ILE A 86 13.47 -5.90 -23.38
N ARG A 87 14.20 -5.42 -22.38
CA ARG A 87 15.63 -5.09 -22.46
C ARG A 87 16.33 -5.82 -21.33
N LEU A 88 17.39 -6.55 -21.66
CA LEU A 88 18.21 -7.29 -20.72
C LEU A 88 19.65 -6.78 -20.82
N SER A 89 20.24 -6.46 -19.69
CA SER A 89 21.65 -6.15 -19.53
C SER A 89 22.23 -7.05 -18.46
N ALA A 90 23.47 -7.50 -18.66
CA ALA A 90 24.20 -8.29 -17.68
C ALA A 90 25.56 -7.62 -17.42
N ASP A 91 25.97 -7.61 -16.15
CA ASP A 91 27.29 -7.15 -15.76
C ASP A 91 28.25 -8.36 -15.74
N GLY A 92 29.38 -8.25 -16.44
CA GLY A 92 30.39 -9.32 -16.51
C GLY A 92 30.04 -10.48 -17.47
N ALA A 93 28.96 -10.37 -18.25
CA ALA A 93 28.58 -11.32 -19.28
C ALA A 93 27.95 -10.61 -20.48
N GLU A 94 28.02 -11.23 -21.66
CA GLU A 94 27.35 -10.75 -22.86
C GLU A 94 26.06 -11.53 -23.13
N VAL A 95 25.00 -10.81 -23.49
CA VAL A 95 23.68 -11.39 -23.74
C VAL A 95 23.60 -11.81 -25.21
N LEU A 96 23.59 -13.12 -25.45
CA LEU A 96 23.56 -13.65 -26.82
C LEU A 96 22.14 -13.69 -27.42
N ARG A 97 21.15 -14.15 -26.64
CA ARG A 97 19.78 -14.34 -27.09
C ARG A 97 18.80 -14.27 -25.92
N VAL A 98 17.67 -13.61 -26.15
CA VAL A 98 16.51 -13.63 -25.24
C VAL A 98 15.38 -14.34 -25.95
N GLU A 99 14.83 -15.35 -25.29
CA GLU A 99 13.66 -16.08 -25.76
C GLU A 99 12.54 -15.95 -24.75
N ALA A 100 11.34 -15.66 -25.24
CA ALA A 100 10.12 -15.66 -24.45
C ALA A 100 9.20 -16.74 -25.00
N ALA A 101 8.76 -17.65 -24.12
CA ALA A 101 7.76 -18.64 -24.44
C ALA A 101 6.46 -18.30 -23.70
N PRO A 102 5.30 -18.29 -24.36
CA PRO A 102 4.03 -18.12 -23.67
C PRO A 102 3.80 -19.31 -22.74
N ILE A 103 3.44 -19.02 -21.49
CA ILE A 103 3.04 -20.03 -20.51
C ILE A 103 1.52 -19.91 -20.37
N ASP A 104 0.80 -20.94 -20.78
CA ASP A 104 -0.65 -21.05 -20.54
C ASP A 104 -0.86 -21.36 -19.06
N ARG A 105 -1.00 -20.30 -18.25
CA ARG A 105 -1.41 -20.40 -16.84
C ARG A 105 -2.88 -19.99 -16.74
N PRO A 106 -3.72 -20.72 -15.97
CA PRO A 106 -5.10 -20.31 -15.76
C PRO A 106 -5.13 -18.91 -15.13
N VAL A 107 -5.66 -17.94 -15.88
CA VAL A 107 -5.88 -16.58 -15.40
C VAL A 107 -6.89 -16.67 -14.26
N HIS A 108 -6.44 -16.45 -13.03
CA HIS A 108 -7.35 -16.36 -11.89
C HIS A 108 -8.20 -15.11 -12.08
N VAL A 109 -9.52 -15.27 -12.01
CA VAL A 109 -10.48 -14.19 -12.26
C VAL A 109 -10.42 -13.22 -11.08
N VAL A 110 -9.78 -12.07 -11.31
CA VAL A 110 -9.60 -10.94 -10.37
C VAL A 110 -10.93 -10.36 -9.84
N GLY A 111 -12.08 -10.81 -10.35
CA GLY A 111 -13.39 -10.25 -10.02
C GLY A 111 -13.81 -10.39 -8.55
N ASP A 112 -13.42 -11.46 -7.86
CA ASP A 112 -13.82 -11.67 -6.46
C ASP A 112 -13.03 -10.77 -5.48
N THR A 113 -11.79 -10.40 -5.81
CA THR A 113 -10.94 -9.56 -4.94
C THR A 113 -11.32 -8.09 -5.00
N GLU A 114 -11.72 -7.58 -6.18
CA GLU A 114 -12.20 -6.19 -6.34
C GLU A 114 -13.43 -5.91 -5.47
N GLY A 115 -14.38 -6.85 -5.42
CA GLY A 115 -15.58 -6.73 -4.59
C GLY A 115 -15.25 -6.69 -3.08
N LEU A 116 -14.29 -7.50 -2.65
CA LEU A 116 -13.81 -7.50 -1.25
C LEU A 116 -13.08 -6.21 -0.89
N VAL A 117 -12.23 -5.68 -1.78
CA VAL A 117 -11.53 -4.41 -1.56
C VAL A 117 -12.54 -3.26 -1.45
N ALA A 118 -13.51 -3.19 -2.36
CA ALA A 118 -14.57 -2.17 -2.30
C ALA A 118 -15.40 -2.27 -1.00
N ALA A 119 -15.68 -3.48 -0.52
CA ALA A 119 -16.36 -3.70 0.75
C ALA A 119 -15.52 -3.19 1.94
N ILE A 120 -14.21 -3.46 1.95
CA ILE A 120 -13.27 -2.98 2.98
C ILE A 120 -13.26 -1.44 3.04
N GLU A 121 -13.13 -0.78 1.90
CA GLU A 121 -13.14 0.68 1.80
C GLU A 121 -14.46 1.27 2.31
N ALA A 122 -15.59 0.68 1.92
CA ALA A 122 -16.91 1.10 2.38
C ALA A 122 -17.05 1.01 3.91
N GLN A 123 -16.53 -0.07 4.52
CA GLN A 123 -16.54 -0.22 5.99
C GLN A 123 -15.61 0.79 6.68
N GLN A 124 -14.42 1.03 6.14
CA GLN A 124 -13.50 2.04 6.67
C GLN A 124 -14.11 3.44 6.63
N ALA A 125 -14.75 3.81 5.52
CA ALA A 125 -15.45 5.08 5.40
C ALA A 125 -16.62 5.19 6.39
N ALA A 126 -17.37 4.11 6.61
CA ALA A 126 -18.44 4.09 7.60
C ALA A 126 -17.91 4.25 9.04
N ILE A 127 -16.83 3.54 9.39
CA ILE A 127 -16.17 3.66 10.70
C ILE A 127 -15.68 5.10 10.92
N ALA A 128 -15.00 5.69 9.93
CA ALA A 128 -14.52 7.06 10.03
C ALA A 128 -15.65 8.08 10.29
N ARG A 129 -16.81 7.92 9.62
CA ARG A 129 -17.99 8.76 9.87
C ARG A 129 -18.54 8.58 11.29
N LEU A 130 -18.60 7.35 11.78
CA LEU A 130 -19.09 7.05 13.13
C LEU A 130 -18.14 7.57 14.21
N ASP A 131 -16.83 7.40 14.04
CA ASP A 131 -15.80 7.91 14.94
C ASP A 131 -15.84 9.46 15.00
N ALA A 132 -16.01 10.13 13.85
CA ALA A 132 -16.18 11.58 13.81
C ALA A 132 -17.44 12.03 14.58
N ARG A 133 -18.58 11.35 14.37
CA ARG A 133 -19.82 11.65 15.11
C ARG A 133 -19.66 11.42 16.61
N ARG A 134 -19.01 10.32 17.00
CA ARG A 134 -18.70 9.98 18.39
C ARG A 134 -17.84 11.07 19.04
N ALA A 135 -16.80 11.55 18.35
CA ALA A 135 -15.94 12.61 18.85
C ALA A 135 -16.74 13.89 19.16
N VAL A 136 -17.64 14.30 18.28
CA VAL A 136 -18.52 15.47 18.51
C VAL A 136 -19.39 15.30 19.76
N LEU A 137 -20.01 14.12 19.94
CA LEU A 137 -20.85 13.86 21.11
C LEU A 137 -20.04 13.84 22.41
N LEU A 138 -18.82 13.29 22.38
CA LEU A 138 -17.93 13.32 23.55
C LEU A 138 -17.49 14.74 23.91
N THR A 139 -17.23 15.59 22.92
CA THR A 139 -16.98 17.02 23.15
C THR A 139 -18.19 17.67 23.82
N GLU A 140 -19.42 17.42 23.34
CA GLU A 140 -20.65 17.96 23.94
C GLU A 140 -20.81 17.48 25.40
N VAL A 141 -20.56 16.20 25.67
CA VAL A 141 -20.59 15.65 27.04
C VAL A 141 -19.54 16.31 27.93
N SER A 142 -18.33 16.54 27.44
CA SER A 142 -17.27 17.23 28.20
C SER A 142 -17.70 18.65 28.57
N LEU A 143 -18.19 19.41 27.59
CA LEU A 143 -18.68 20.78 27.80
C LEU A 143 -19.81 20.83 28.83
N LEU A 144 -20.79 19.93 28.74
CA LEU A 144 -21.87 19.86 29.72
C LEU A 144 -21.41 19.42 31.11
N THR A 145 -20.31 18.67 31.20
CA THR A 145 -19.71 18.28 32.47
C THR A 145 -18.97 19.46 33.12
N GLU A 146 -18.27 20.26 32.31
CA GLU A 146 -17.57 21.47 32.74
C GLU A 146 -18.52 22.59 33.17
N LEU A 147 -19.72 22.68 32.58
CA LEU A 147 -20.78 23.61 32.98
C LEU A 147 -21.47 23.24 34.31
N GLY A 148 -21.05 22.14 34.95
CA GLY A 148 -21.53 21.75 36.26
C GLY A 148 -21.24 22.83 37.33
N PRO A 149 -22.04 22.89 38.41
CA PRO A 149 -21.82 23.86 39.47
C PRO A 149 -20.44 23.66 40.10
N ALA A 150 -19.58 24.68 39.98
CA ALA A 150 -18.33 24.74 40.74
C ALA A 150 -18.62 25.05 42.21
N ALA A 151 -17.79 24.55 43.11
CA ALA A 151 -17.85 24.93 44.52
C ALA A 151 -17.59 26.44 44.62
N VAL A 152 -18.52 27.17 45.23
CA VAL A 152 -18.37 28.61 45.50
C VAL A 152 -17.30 28.76 46.59
N PRO A 153 -16.22 29.54 46.36
CA PRO A 153 -15.24 29.82 47.41
C PRO A 153 -15.90 30.57 48.58
N GLU A 154 -15.53 30.23 49.82
CA GLU A 154 -16.14 30.76 51.05
C GLU A 154 -16.06 32.30 51.17
N ASP A 155 -15.14 32.95 50.46
CA ASP A 155 -14.91 34.41 50.50
C ASP A 155 -15.78 35.22 49.51
N GLN A 156 -16.73 34.60 48.79
CA GLN A 156 -17.54 35.32 47.80
C GLN A 156 -18.72 36.06 48.44
N GLU A 157 -18.77 37.39 48.23
CA GLU A 157 -19.89 38.26 48.61
C GLU A 157 -21.23 37.74 48.03
N LYS A 158 -22.33 38.03 48.75
CA LYS A 158 -23.71 37.65 48.42
C LYS A 158 -23.98 37.74 46.91
N ALA A 159 -24.12 36.58 46.27
CA ALA A 159 -24.53 36.48 44.88
C ALA A 159 -25.89 37.16 44.66
N PRO A 160 -26.13 37.76 43.47
CA PRO A 160 -27.41 38.36 43.14
C PRO A 160 -28.54 37.33 43.24
N PRO A 161 -29.77 37.75 43.60
CA PRO A 161 -30.90 36.83 43.73
C PRO A 161 -31.21 36.21 42.35
N VAL A 162 -31.01 34.90 42.23
CA VAL A 162 -31.38 34.11 41.05
C VAL A 162 -32.75 33.51 41.31
N ASP A 163 -33.59 33.41 40.28
CA ASP A 163 -34.81 32.62 40.34
C ASP A 163 -34.46 31.13 40.56
N GLY A 164 -34.68 30.65 41.78
CA GLY A 164 -34.36 29.27 42.17
C GLY A 164 -35.15 28.21 41.40
N ALA A 165 -36.37 28.55 40.95
CA ALA A 165 -37.19 27.63 40.17
C ALA A 165 -36.63 27.49 38.74
N GLY A 166 -36.34 28.60 38.07
CA GLY A 166 -35.69 28.60 36.76
C GLY A 166 -34.33 27.90 36.77
N TRP A 167 -33.52 28.12 37.81
CA TRP A 167 -32.21 27.48 37.93
C TRP A 167 -32.30 25.96 38.12
N SER A 168 -33.23 25.48 38.97
CA SER A 168 -33.40 24.04 39.17
C SER A 168 -33.88 23.32 37.92
N ALA A 169 -34.80 23.94 37.15
CA ALA A 169 -35.25 23.43 35.86
C ALA A 169 -34.12 23.36 34.82
N ALA A 170 -33.30 24.43 34.71
CA ALA A 170 -32.15 24.44 33.81
C ALA A 170 -31.13 23.35 34.16
N ARG A 171 -30.89 23.12 35.46
CA ARG A 171 -30.00 22.06 35.94
C ARG A 171 -30.54 20.66 35.61
N ALA A 172 -31.83 20.42 35.80
CA ALA A 172 -32.46 19.16 35.44
C ALA A 172 -32.29 18.88 33.94
N TRP A 173 -32.57 19.88 33.09
CA TRP A 173 -32.39 19.76 31.65
C TRP A 173 -30.93 19.44 31.24
N LEU A 174 -29.93 20.07 31.88
CA LEU A 174 -28.51 19.76 31.61
C LEU A 174 -28.15 18.31 31.95
N VAL A 175 -28.67 17.80 33.07
CA VAL A 175 -28.45 16.41 33.52
C VAL A 175 -29.12 15.43 32.56
N ASP A 176 -30.37 15.69 32.16
CA ASP A 176 -31.11 14.85 31.21
C ASP A 176 -30.42 14.83 29.86
N ARG A 177 -30.06 16.01 29.32
CA ARG A 177 -29.35 16.14 28.04
C ARG A 177 -28.02 15.37 28.03
N ARG A 178 -27.24 15.48 29.11
CA ARG A 178 -25.99 14.72 29.24
C ARG A 178 -26.25 13.21 29.24
N THR A 179 -27.29 12.77 29.96
CA THR A 179 -27.66 11.34 30.03
C THR A 179 -28.02 10.79 28.66
N ASP A 180 -28.80 11.55 27.87
CA ASP A 180 -29.17 11.18 26.49
C ASP A 180 -27.94 11.09 25.57
N LEU A 181 -26.99 12.02 25.69
CA LEU A 181 -25.77 12.01 24.89
C LEU A 181 -24.87 10.83 25.23
N VAL A 182 -24.73 10.49 26.52
CA VAL A 182 -23.98 9.31 26.96
C VAL A 182 -24.62 8.03 26.41
N ALA A 183 -25.96 7.92 26.44
CA ALA A 183 -26.66 6.79 25.84
C ALA A 183 -26.43 6.69 24.31
N GLN A 184 -26.43 7.81 23.61
CA GLN A 184 -26.10 7.85 22.17
C GLN A 184 -24.65 7.41 21.89
N VAL A 185 -23.68 7.86 22.69
CA VAL A 185 -22.28 7.42 22.57
C VAL A 185 -22.17 5.91 22.76
N ALA A 186 -22.83 5.34 23.77
CA ALA A 186 -22.84 3.90 23.99
C ALA A 186 -23.42 3.11 22.80
N SER A 187 -24.50 3.62 22.18
CA SER A 187 -25.08 3.02 20.98
C SER A 187 -24.14 3.08 19.76
N LEU A 188 -23.42 4.19 19.58
CA LEU A 188 -22.40 4.32 18.54
C LEU A 188 -21.22 3.36 18.79
N ASP A 189 -20.81 3.18 20.04
CA ASP A 189 -19.71 2.27 20.41
C ASP A 189 -20.04 0.82 20.08
N GLU A 190 -21.29 0.39 20.29
CA GLU A 190 -21.75 -0.94 19.86
C GLU A 190 -21.70 -1.09 18.33
N THR A 191 -22.19 -0.08 17.62
CA THR A 191 -22.17 -0.07 16.14
C THR A 191 -20.74 -0.10 15.60
N LEU A 192 -19.83 0.65 16.21
CA LEU A 192 -18.41 0.68 15.86
C LEU A 192 -17.75 -0.68 16.09
N ARG A 193 -18.07 -1.37 17.20
CA ARG A 193 -17.54 -2.71 17.48
C ARG A 193 -17.96 -3.69 16.38
N ALA A 194 -19.26 -3.77 16.08
CA ALA A 194 -19.78 -4.65 15.04
C ALA A 194 -19.16 -4.36 13.66
N ARG A 195 -18.95 -3.08 13.31
CA ARG A 195 -18.31 -2.68 12.05
C ARG A 195 -16.83 -3.05 11.99
N ARG A 196 -16.10 -2.91 13.09
CA ARG A 196 -14.69 -3.29 13.18
C ARG A 196 -14.52 -4.81 13.08
N GLU A 197 -15.41 -5.59 13.66
CA GLU A 197 -15.44 -7.05 13.50
C GLU A 197 -15.71 -7.45 12.04
N ALA A 198 -16.68 -6.81 11.39
CA ALA A 198 -16.94 -7.04 9.97
C ALA A 198 -15.74 -6.69 9.09
N LEU A 199 -15.07 -5.56 9.34
CA LEU A 199 -13.83 -5.18 8.65
C LEU A 199 -12.71 -6.21 8.85
N ALA A 200 -12.53 -6.69 10.08
CA ALA A 200 -11.53 -7.73 10.37
C ALA A 200 -11.84 -9.02 9.61
N LYS A 201 -13.11 -9.42 9.52
CA LYS A 201 -13.55 -10.58 8.74
C LYS A 201 -13.26 -10.42 7.25
N SER A 202 -13.62 -9.29 6.63
CA SER A 202 -13.34 -9.04 5.21
C SER A 202 -11.83 -9.01 4.90
N ARG A 203 -11.00 -8.48 5.81
CA ARG A 203 -9.54 -8.54 5.67
C ARG A 203 -8.99 -9.97 5.78
N ALA A 204 -9.54 -10.77 6.68
CA ALA A 204 -9.16 -12.18 6.80
C ALA A 204 -9.62 -13.02 5.59
N GLU A 205 -10.74 -12.65 4.95
CA GLU A 205 -11.16 -13.21 3.66
C GLU A 205 -10.16 -12.85 2.55
N LEU A 206 -9.80 -11.57 2.41
CA LEU A 206 -8.81 -11.12 1.43
C LEU A 206 -7.46 -11.82 1.62
N ALA A 207 -6.94 -11.88 2.86
CA ALA A 207 -5.68 -12.56 3.14
C ALA A 207 -5.70 -14.07 2.83
N ARG A 208 -6.88 -14.72 2.89
CA ARG A 208 -7.02 -16.13 2.48
C ARG A 208 -6.96 -16.28 0.95
N HIS A 209 -7.51 -15.32 0.21
CA HIS A 209 -7.35 -15.27 -1.25
C HIS A 209 -5.88 -15.09 -1.62
N ASP A 210 -5.19 -14.13 -0.99
CA ASP A 210 -3.75 -13.87 -1.24
C ASP A 210 -2.87 -15.09 -0.88
N ALA A 211 -3.17 -15.79 0.22
CA ALA A 211 -2.42 -16.98 0.63
C ALA A 211 -2.70 -18.20 -0.25
N GLY A 212 -3.92 -18.32 -0.78
CA GLY A 212 -4.28 -19.37 -1.75
C GLY A 212 -3.50 -19.24 -3.05
N GLU A 213 -3.20 -18.00 -3.47
CA GLU A 213 -2.36 -17.71 -4.66
C GLU A 213 -0.88 -18.10 -4.48
N ALA A 214 -0.39 -18.30 -3.25
CA ALA A 214 1.02 -18.57 -2.98
C ALA A 214 1.40 -20.06 -3.03
N THR A 215 0.44 -20.98 -3.19
CA THR A 215 0.64 -22.43 -3.04
C THR A 215 0.61 -23.27 -4.31
N ASP A 216 0.46 -22.67 -5.50
CA ASP A 216 0.48 -23.34 -6.82
C ASP A 216 1.54 -22.75 -7.79
#